data_AF-A0AAR5QEI8-F1
#
_entry.id   AF-A0AAR5QEI8-F1
#
_cell.length_a   1.000
_cell.length_b   1.000
_cell.length_c   1.000
_cell.angle_alpha   90.00
_cell.angle_beta   90.00
_cell.angle_gamma   90.00
#
_symmetry.space_group_name_H-M   'P 1'
#
loop_
_entity.id
_entity.type
_entity.pdbx_description
1 polymer ?
#
loop_
_entity_poly.entity_id
_entity_poly.type
_entity_poly.pdbx_seq_one_letter_code
_entity_poly.pdbx_strand_id
1 'polypeptide(L)'
;MGLALTIEGILSACYHICPSQSNYQFDTSFMYVMAVLIMVKLYQNRHPDINATAYSTFSVVGIAIFIAMVGILDGTLFIWVVFLIGYAALIIILSLKIYYLNFVLYGFNQFQTSYQASGLCKEIFVPLRKARFALVCTANLTNFAILGVGLYVYIDNVTDFGTFLLGLLMANTVLHITYYTLMKITHNERICKESLFFGILSMAFWVAAGIFFLDAATLWTVTPAESRQWNQGCVLLGFYDKHDVWHLLSAPALYFTFLYLMYLDDDICDRQQKDIPVF
;
A
#
# COMPACT_ATOMS: atom_id res chain seq x y z
N MET A 1 6.16 4.21 12.85
CA MET A 1 6.67 4.41 11.48
C MET A 1 8.19 4.33 11.45
N GLY A 2 8.96 5.27 12.06
CA GLY A 2 10.44 5.21 12.02
C GLY A 2 11.07 3.91 12.56
N LEU A 3 10.53 3.35 13.64
CA LEU A 3 10.96 2.04 14.14
C LEU A 3 10.71 0.91 13.14
N ALA A 4 9.58 0.92 12.43
CA ALA A 4 9.27 -0.11 11.44
C ALA A 4 10.24 -0.05 10.24
N LEU A 5 10.62 1.17 9.80
CA LEU A 5 11.64 1.36 8.77
C LEU A 5 13.03 0.88 9.22
N THR A 6 13.40 1.12 10.49
CA THR A 6 14.68 0.64 11.03
C THR A 6 14.72 -0.88 11.10
N ILE A 7 13.62 -1.50 11.57
CA ILE A 7 13.53 -2.95 11.66
C ILE A 7 13.52 -3.59 10.27
N GLU A 8 12.80 -3.01 9.30
CA GLU A 8 12.83 -3.49 7.93
C GLU A 8 14.26 -3.43 7.35
N GLY A 9 15.00 -2.34 7.53
CA GLY A 9 16.40 -2.28 7.10
C GLY A 9 17.29 -3.36 7.74
N ILE A 10 17.07 -3.69 9.02
CA ILE A 10 17.79 -4.78 9.69
C ILE A 10 17.40 -6.14 9.12
N LEU A 11 16.11 -6.40 8.91
CA LEU A 11 15.61 -7.69 8.42
C LEU A 11 15.95 -7.91 6.95
N SER A 12 15.91 -6.87 6.13
CA SER A 12 16.39 -6.88 4.74
C SER A 12 17.88 -7.22 4.69
N ALA A 13 18.70 -6.57 5.53
CA ALA A 13 20.13 -6.92 5.63
C ALA A 13 20.33 -8.39 6.06
N CYS A 14 19.57 -8.88 7.04
CA CYS A 14 19.62 -10.28 7.45
C CYS A 14 19.24 -11.25 6.32
N TYR A 15 18.24 -10.91 5.51
CA TYR A 15 17.82 -11.71 4.36
C TYR A 15 18.91 -11.76 3.28
N HIS A 16 19.51 -10.63 2.93
CA HIS A 16 20.55 -10.60 1.89
C HIS A 16 21.90 -11.19 2.36
N ILE A 17 22.20 -11.16 3.66
CA ILE A 17 23.38 -11.84 4.22
C ILE A 17 23.16 -13.36 4.30
N CYS A 18 21.97 -13.80 4.70
CA CYS A 18 21.63 -15.21 4.85
C CYS A 18 20.24 -15.51 4.25
N PRO A 19 20.16 -15.77 2.93
CA PRO A 19 18.90 -16.03 2.26
C PRO A 19 18.25 -17.30 2.80
N SER A 20 17.06 -17.16 3.39
CA SER A 20 16.23 -18.26 3.86
C SER A 20 14.76 -17.87 3.79
N GLN A 21 13.86 -18.87 3.73
CA GLN A 21 12.42 -18.61 3.71
C GLN A 21 11.94 -17.85 4.96
N SER A 22 12.54 -18.14 6.13
CA SER A 22 12.21 -17.42 7.36
C SER A 22 12.63 -15.95 7.30
N ASN A 23 13.84 -15.66 6.81
CA ASN A 23 14.31 -14.27 6.70
C ASN A 23 13.50 -13.49 5.66
N TYR A 24 13.16 -14.12 4.53
CA TYR A 24 12.28 -13.53 3.51
C TYR A 24 10.91 -13.16 4.10
N GLN A 25 10.31 -14.06 4.89
CA GLN A 25 9.02 -13.79 5.53
C GLN A 25 9.11 -12.63 6.52
N PHE A 26 10.16 -12.55 7.34
CA PHE A 26 10.31 -11.45 8.29
C PHE A 26 10.53 -10.11 7.61
N ASP A 27 11.40 -10.06 6.60
CA ASP A 27 11.65 -8.86 5.80
C ASP A 27 10.36 -8.33 5.16
N THR A 28 9.70 -9.19 4.38
CA THR A 28 8.45 -8.87 3.68
C THR A 28 7.32 -8.50 4.65
N SER A 29 7.24 -9.16 5.81
CA SER A 29 6.22 -8.85 6.83
C SER A 29 6.34 -7.42 7.32
N PHE A 30 7.55 -6.91 7.56
CA PHE A 30 7.72 -5.53 8.00
C PHE A 30 7.41 -4.51 6.90
N MET A 31 7.58 -4.87 5.64
CA MET A 31 7.05 -4.06 4.52
C MET A 31 5.51 -3.97 4.58
N TYR A 32 4.79 -5.06 4.89
CA TYR A 32 3.34 -5.01 5.11
C TYR A 32 2.97 -4.10 6.28
N VAL A 33 3.68 -4.22 7.41
CA VAL A 33 3.46 -3.38 8.59
C VAL A 33 3.63 -1.90 8.20
N MET A 34 4.69 -1.55 7.48
CA MET A 34 4.94 -0.17 7.05
C MET A 34 3.84 0.36 6.15
N ALA A 35 3.43 -0.41 5.13
CA ALA A 35 2.35 -0.04 4.21
C ALA A 35 1.05 0.29 4.96
N VAL A 36 0.63 -0.59 5.88
CA VAL A 36 -0.59 -0.39 6.68
C VAL A 36 -0.46 0.79 7.64
N LEU A 37 0.69 0.94 8.32
CA LEU A 37 0.90 2.05 9.25
C LEU A 37 0.88 3.40 8.56
N ILE A 38 1.41 3.51 7.33
CA ILE A 38 1.35 4.74 6.53
C ILE A 38 -0.11 5.10 6.22
N MET A 39 -0.89 4.14 5.70
CA MET A 39 -2.30 4.37 5.37
C MET A 39 -3.12 4.77 6.61
N VAL A 40 -2.94 4.05 7.73
CA VAL A 40 -3.64 4.37 8.99
C VAL A 40 -3.25 5.75 9.48
N LYS A 41 -1.96 6.11 9.49
CA LYS A 41 -1.51 7.40 10.00
C LYS A 41 -2.05 8.57 9.17
N LEU A 42 -2.00 8.47 7.84
CA LEU A 42 -2.55 9.50 6.96
C LEU A 42 -4.06 9.66 7.15
N TYR A 43 -4.78 8.55 7.29
CA TYR A 43 -6.22 8.59 7.55
C TYR A 43 -6.55 9.26 8.90
N GLN A 44 -5.81 8.92 9.96
CA GLN A 44 -5.98 9.47 11.31
C GLN A 44 -5.71 10.98 11.37
N ASN A 45 -4.78 11.51 10.56
CA ASN A 45 -4.49 12.95 10.53
C ASN A 45 -5.73 13.77 10.11
N ARG A 46 -6.68 13.19 9.38
CA ARG A 46 -7.91 13.86 8.91
C ARG A 46 -9.17 13.44 9.65
N HIS A 47 -9.16 12.24 10.23
CA HIS A 47 -10.32 11.64 10.90
C HIS A 47 -9.96 11.19 12.32
N PRO A 48 -9.59 12.10 13.24
CA PRO A 48 -9.23 11.72 14.61
C PRO A 48 -10.42 11.17 15.42
N ASP A 49 -11.64 11.45 14.97
CA ASP A 49 -12.89 10.86 15.47
C ASP A 49 -13.04 9.38 15.09
N ILE A 50 -12.38 8.95 14.00
CA ILE A 50 -12.38 7.57 13.50
C ILE A 50 -10.98 6.98 13.66
N ASN A 51 -10.52 6.87 14.91
CA ASN A 51 -9.23 6.24 15.21
C ASN A 51 -9.38 4.72 15.30
N ALA A 52 -8.75 4.00 14.37
CA ALA A 52 -8.45 2.59 14.57
C ALA A 52 -7.52 2.44 15.79
N THR A 53 -7.89 1.60 16.76
CA THR A 53 -7.04 1.38 17.93
C THR A 53 -5.76 0.65 17.51
N ALA A 54 -4.69 0.81 18.29
CA ALA A 54 -3.45 0.06 18.05
C ALA A 54 -3.74 -1.46 18.01
N TYR A 55 -4.55 -1.94 18.96
CA TYR A 55 -4.96 -3.35 19.01
C TYR A 55 -5.68 -3.80 17.74
N SER A 56 -6.67 -3.06 17.24
CA SER A 56 -7.37 -3.45 16.01
C SER A 56 -6.43 -3.42 14.80
N THR A 57 -5.58 -2.41 14.70
CA THR A 57 -4.63 -2.26 13.58
C THR A 57 -3.64 -3.41 13.55
N PHE A 58 -2.96 -3.68 14.66
CA PHE A 58 -1.99 -4.78 14.75
C PHE A 58 -2.65 -6.16 14.64
N SER A 59 -3.92 -6.31 15.04
CA SER A 59 -4.67 -7.56 14.84
C SER A 59 -4.92 -7.82 13.36
N VAL A 60 -5.37 -6.81 12.61
CA VAL A 60 -5.59 -6.93 11.14
C VAL A 60 -4.28 -7.22 10.43
N VAL A 61 -3.20 -6.52 10.80
CA VAL A 61 -1.85 -6.77 10.25
C VAL A 61 -1.36 -8.18 10.60
N GLY A 62 -1.57 -8.64 11.84
CA GLY A 62 -1.20 -9.99 12.27
C GLY A 62 -1.96 -11.08 11.51
N ILE A 63 -3.26 -10.89 11.27
CA ILE A 63 -4.06 -11.79 10.43
C ILE A 63 -3.53 -11.79 8.99
N ALA A 64 -3.21 -10.61 8.43
CA ALA A 64 -2.65 -10.51 7.07
C ALA A 64 -1.30 -11.24 6.95
N ILE A 65 -0.39 -11.06 7.93
CA ILE A 65 0.89 -11.78 7.99
C ILE A 65 0.67 -13.29 8.13
N PHE A 66 -0.26 -13.72 8.96
CA PHE A 66 -0.58 -15.15 9.12
C PHE A 66 -1.10 -15.76 7.82
N ILE A 67 -2.02 -15.08 7.11
CA ILE A 67 -2.51 -15.52 5.80
C ILE A 67 -1.35 -15.53 4.79
N ALA A 68 -0.47 -14.54 4.81
CA ALA A 68 0.71 -14.50 3.95
C ALA A 68 1.64 -15.69 4.19
N MET A 69 1.92 -16.01 5.45
CA MET A 69 2.73 -17.17 5.83
C MET A 69 2.10 -18.47 5.32
N VAL A 70 0.79 -18.66 5.51
CA VAL A 70 0.07 -19.84 5.02
C VAL A 70 0.08 -19.90 3.48
N GLY A 71 -0.13 -18.77 2.81
CA GLY A 71 -0.08 -18.65 1.35
C GLY A 71 1.31 -18.91 0.75
N ILE A 72 2.38 -18.56 1.47
CA ILE A 72 3.76 -18.85 1.04
C ILE A 72 4.12 -20.33 1.25
N LEU A 73 3.61 -20.98 2.30
CA LEU A 73 3.95 -22.36 2.65
C LEU A 73 3.16 -23.40 1.87
N ASP A 74 1.83 -23.23 1.77
CA ASP A 74 0.93 -24.24 1.20
C ASP A 74 0.34 -23.81 -0.16
N GLY A 75 0.26 -22.50 -0.42
CA GLY A 75 0.00 -21.94 -1.76
C GLY A 75 -1.25 -22.44 -2.50
N THR A 76 -2.16 -23.17 -1.84
CA THR A 76 -3.25 -23.86 -2.53
C THR A 76 -4.25 -22.89 -3.16
N LEU A 77 -4.89 -23.31 -4.25
CA LEU A 77 -6.00 -22.58 -4.88
C LEU A 77 -7.05 -22.14 -3.85
N PHE A 78 -7.31 -22.97 -2.85
CA PHE A 78 -8.26 -22.69 -1.79
C PHE A 78 -7.90 -21.42 -1.02
N ILE A 79 -6.64 -21.27 -0.58
CA ILE A 79 -6.16 -20.09 0.14
C ILE A 79 -6.31 -18.84 -0.72
N TRP A 80 -5.92 -18.92 -2.00
CA TRP A 80 -6.06 -17.83 -2.95
C TRP A 80 -7.52 -17.39 -3.13
N VAL A 81 -8.44 -18.33 -3.40
CA VAL A 81 -9.86 -18.02 -3.60
C VAL A 81 -10.49 -17.42 -2.35
N VAL A 82 -10.19 -17.99 -1.17
CA VAL A 82 -10.68 -17.45 0.11
C VAL A 82 -10.16 -16.03 0.34
N PHE A 83 -8.87 -15.78 0.07
CA PHE A 83 -8.29 -14.45 0.19
C PHE A 83 -8.94 -13.45 -0.78
N LEU A 84 -9.09 -13.81 -2.05
CA LEU A 84 -9.66 -12.92 -3.07
C LEU A 84 -11.10 -12.53 -2.74
N ILE A 85 -11.94 -13.49 -2.33
CA ILE A 85 -13.33 -13.22 -1.94
C ILE A 85 -13.38 -12.38 -0.66
N GLY A 86 -12.59 -12.75 0.35
CA GLY A 86 -12.53 -12.03 1.62
C GLY A 86 -12.04 -10.59 1.45
N TYR A 87 -11.00 -10.39 0.65
CA TYR A 87 -10.45 -9.07 0.34
C TYR A 87 -11.42 -8.23 -0.50
N ALA A 88 -12.07 -8.81 -1.51
CA ALA A 88 -13.09 -8.12 -2.29
C ALA A 88 -14.27 -7.65 -1.42
N ALA A 89 -14.72 -8.49 -0.47
CA ALA A 89 -15.74 -8.08 0.50
C ALA A 89 -15.23 -6.96 1.42
N LEU A 90 -13.98 -7.07 1.90
CA LEU A 90 -13.37 -6.06 2.76
C LEU A 90 -13.30 -4.68 2.08
N ILE A 91 -12.81 -4.59 0.84
CA ILE A 91 -12.70 -3.31 0.13
C ILE A 91 -14.06 -2.67 -0.13
N ILE A 92 -15.09 -3.46 -0.42
CA ILE A 92 -16.47 -2.96 -0.60
C ILE A 92 -17.00 -2.42 0.74
N ILE A 93 -16.85 -3.17 1.83
CA ILE A 93 -17.32 -2.74 3.16
C ILE A 93 -16.60 -1.47 3.60
N LEU A 94 -15.28 -1.41 3.44
CA LEU A 94 -14.47 -0.22 3.78
C LEU A 94 -14.88 0.98 2.92
N SER A 95 -15.10 0.77 1.63
CA SER A 95 -15.57 1.80 0.69
C SER A 95 -16.91 2.39 1.11
N LEU A 96 -17.86 1.55 1.50
CA LEU A 96 -19.17 1.99 2.02
C LEU A 96 -19.00 2.76 3.34
N LYS A 97 -18.13 2.31 4.24
CA LYS A 97 -17.85 3.02 5.51
C LYS A 97 -17.22 4.39 5.28
N ILE A 98 -16.25 4.51 4.37
CA ILE A 98 -15.58 5.77 4.05
C ILE A 98 -16.56 6.75 3.38
N TYR A 99 -17.41 6.26 2.48
CA TYR A 99 -18.38 7.10 1.77
C TYR A 99 -19.53 7.57 2.68
N TYR A 100 -20.11 6.68 3.49
CA TYR A 100 -21.27 6.95 4.34
C TYR A 100 -20.92 7.27 5.82
N LEU A 101 -19.65 7.52 6.15
CA LEU A 101 -19.17 7.85 7.51
C LEU A 101 -19.75 6.92 8.60
N ASN A 102 -19.48 5.61 8.47
CA ASN A 102 -19.94 4.53 9.36
C ASN A 102 -21.43 4.16 9.35
N PHE A 103 -22.31 4.93 8.70
CA PHE A 103 -23.74 4.60 8.63
C PHE A 103 -24.10 3.74 7.40
N VAL A 104 -23.43 2.60 7.22
CA VAL A 104 -23.62 1.74 6.03
C VAL A 104 -25.08 1.31 5.85
N LEU A 105 -25.73 0.88 6.94
CA LEU A 105 -27.15 0.48 6.92
C LEU A 105 -28.08 1.65 6.61
N TYR A 106 -27.80 2.83 7.16
CA TYR A 106 -28.59 4.03 6.88
C TYR A 106 -28.41 4.51 5.43
N GLY A 107 -27.18 4.45 4.91
CA GLY A 107 -26.88 4.78 3.51
C GLY A 107 -27.58 3.83 2.54
N PHE A 108 -27.62 2.53 2.85
CA PHE A 108 -28.37 1.56 2.06
C PHE A 108 -29.88 1.82 2.12
N ASN A 109 -30.43 2.07 3.31
CA ASN A 109 -31.84 2.42 3.48
C ASN A 109 -32.18 3.73 2.76
N GLN A 110 -31.32 4.76 2.83
CA GLN A 110 -31.51 6.02 2.14
C GLN A 110 -31.46 5.86 0.61
N PHE A 111 -30.54 5.04 0.10
CA PHE A 111 -30.48 4.67 -1.32
C PHE A 111 -31.74 3.92 -1.74
N GLN A 112 -32.19 2.94 -0.95
CA GLN A 112 -33.40 2.17 -1.21
C GLN A 112 -34.65 3.06 -1.20
N THR A 113 -34.79 3.96 -0.23
CA THR A 113 -35.90 4.92 -0.17
C THR A 113 -35.87 5.90 -1.35
N SER A 114 -34.69 6.37 -1.75
CA SER A 114 -34.54 7.27 -2.91
C SER A 114 -34.86 6.55 -4.23
N TYR A 115 -34.46 5.29 -4.37
CA TYR A 115 -34.80 4.43 -5.50
C TYR A 115 -36.30 4.17 -5.59
N GLN A 116 -36.96 3.88 -4.46
CA GLN A 116 -38.40 3.66 -4.38
C GLN A 116 -39.20 4.94 -4.64
N ALA A 117 -38.71 6.11 -4.25
CA ALA A 117 -39.40 7.39 -4.40
C ALA A 117 -39.25 8.03 -5.80
N SER A 118 -38.11 7.84 -6.48
CA SER A 118 -37.77 8.60 -7.69
C SER A 118 -37.64 7.76 -8.97
N GLY A 119 -37.75 6.43 -8.88
CA GLY A 119 -37.48 5.53 -10.01
C GLY A 119 -36.01 5.62 -10.47
N LEU A 120 -35.65 5.00 -11.59
CA LEU A 120 -34.28 4.98 -12.12
C LEU A 120 -33.92 6.31 -12.82
N CYS A 121 -34.02 7.43 -12.11
CA CYS A 121 -33.69 8.76 -12.60
C CYS A 121 -32.20 9.08 -12.46
N LYS A 122 -31.65 9.87 -13.40
CA LYS A 122 -30.23 10.30 -13.42
C LYS A 122 -29.77 10.99 -12.14
N GLU A 123 -30.68 11.62 -11.39
CA GLU A 123 -30.39 12.36 -10.16
C GLU A 123 -29.93 11.45 -9.01
N ILE A 124 -30.32 10.16 -8.98
CA ILE A 124 -29.88 9.19 -7.96
C ILE A 124 -28.38 8.90 -8.06
N PHE A 125 -27.81 8.99 -9.27
CA PHE A 125 -26.40 8.69 -9.52
C PHE A 125 -25.48 9.90 -9.31
N VAL A 126 -26.02 11.07 -8.93
CA VAL A 126 -25.19 12.24 -8.61
C VAL A 126 -24.55 12.02 -7.22
N PRO A 127 -23.22 11.90 -7.12
CA PRO A 127 -22.58 11.62 -5.85
C PRO A 127 -22.71 12.80 -4.90
N LEU A 128 -23.19 12.54 -3.67
CA LEU A 128 -23.32 13.55 -2.62
C LEU A 128 -21.97 14.20 -2.28
N ARG A 129 -20.87 13.42 -2.33
CA ARG A 129 -19.52 13.87 -2.02
C ARG A 129 -18.56 13.48 -3.15
N LYS A 130 -18.45 14.34 -4.16
CA LYS A 130 -17.71 14.09 -5.41
C LYS A 130 -16.27 13.61 -5.19
N ALA A 131 -15.49 14.26 -4.32
CA ALA A 131 -14.10 13.90 -4.07
C ALA A 131 -13.94 12.51 -3.44
N ARG A 132 -14.74 12.22 -2.40
CA ARG A 132 -14.74 10.90 -1.73
C ARG A 132 -15.24 9.79 -2.63
N PHE A 133 -16.24 10.09 -3.46
CA PHE A 133 -16.72 9.16 -4.48
C PHE A 133 -15.62 8.81 -5.49
N ALA A 134 -14.91 9.83 -6.00
CA ALA A 134 -13.79 9.62 -6.93
C ALA A 134 -12.66 8.78 -6.30
N LEU A 135 -12.30 9.03 -5.04
CA LEU A 135 -11.37 8.18 -4.28
C LEU A 135 -11.84 6.73 -4.23
N VAL A 136 -13.07 6.51 -3.75
CA VAL A 136 -13.59 5.17 -3.56
C VAL A 136 -13.67 4.42 -4.89
N CYS A 137 -14.08 5.08 -5.98
CA CYS A 137 -14.11 4.48 -7.30
C CYS A 137 -12.70 4.13 -7.81
N THR A 138 -11.75 5.05 -7.72
CA THR A 138 -10.37 4.82 -8.17
C THR A 138 -9.69 3.72 -7.34
N ALA A 139 -9.90 3.72 -6.03
CA ALA A 139 -9.39 2.67 -5.13
C ALA A 139 -9.99 1.31 -5.43
N ASN A 140 -11.31 1.20 -5.59
CA ASN A 140 -11.93 -0.09 -5.94
C ASN A 140 -11.47 -0.58 -7.32
N LEU A 141 -11.44 0.30 -8.33
CA LEU A 141 -10.97 -0.08 -9.67
C LEU A 141 -9.54 -0.62 -9.63
N THR A 142 -8.64 0.07 -8.93
CA THR A 142 -7.25 -0.36 -8.76
C THR A 142 -7.17 -1.70 -8.03
N ASN A 143 -7.93 -1.86 -6.94
CA ASN A 143 -7.93 -3.11 -6.18
C ASN A 143 -8.48 -4.28 -6.99
N PHE A 144 -9.62 -4.14 -7.67
CA PHE A 144 -10.17 -5.19 -8.52
C PHE A 144 -9.24 -5.54 -9.69
N ALA A 145 -8.55 -4.55 -10.27
CA ALA A 145 -7.52 -4.81 -11.29
C ALA A 145 -6.37 -5.65 -10.72
N ILE A 146 -5.86 -5.31 -9.52
CA ILE A 146 -4.81 -6.08 -8.84
C ILE A 146 -5.29 -7.50 -8.49
N LEU A 147 -6.54 -7.66 -8.03
CA LEU A 147 -7.10 -8.99 -7.77
C LEU A 147 -7.16 -9.84 -9.05
N GLY A 148 -7.50 -9.23 -10.19
CA GLY A 148 -7.47 -9.89 -11.50
C GLY A 148 -6.05 -10.30 -11.90
N VAL A 149 -5.07 -9.43 -11.69
CA VAL A 149 -3.64 -9.76 -11.87
C VAL A 149 -3.21 -10.89 -10.94
N GLY A 150 -3.70 -10.92 -9.69
CA GLY A 150 -3.42 -12.00 -8.74
C GLY A 150 -3.88 -13.38 -9.24
N LEU A 151 -5.06 -13.46 -9.85
CA LEU A 151 -5.54 -14.70 -10.48
C LEU A 151 -4.64 -15.14 -11.65
N TYR A 152 -4.22 -14.19 -12.48
CA TYR A 152 -3.31 -14.46 -13.59
C TYR A 152 -1.95 -14.97 -13.10
N VAL A 153 -1.37 -14.30 -12.12
CA VAL A 153 -0.10 -14.66 -11.46
C VAL A 153 -0.16 -16.06 -10.86
N TYR A 154 -1.28 -16.42 -10.22
CA TYR A 154 -1.48 -17.76 -9.68
C TYR A 154 -1.51 -18.84 -10.77
N ILE A 155 -2.26 -18.62 -11.86
CA ILE A 155 -2.39 -19.60 -12.96
C ILE A 155 -1.04 -19.85 -13.63
N ASP A 156 -0.31 -18.78 -13.92
CA ASP A 156 0.97 -18.85 -14.64
C ASP A 156 2.17 -19.10 -13.70
N ASN A 157 1.93 -19.28 -12.39
CA ASN A 157 2.95 -19.47 -11.35
C ASN A 157 4.11 -18.45 -11.42
N VAL A 158 3.78 -17.18 -11.70
CA VAL A 158 4.77 -16.13 -11.94
C VAL A 158 5.42 -15.66 -10.65
N THR A 159 4.64 -15.53 -9.57
CA THR A 159 5.13 -15.09 -8.25
C THR A 159 4.43 -15.83 -7.11
N ASP A 160 4.99 -15.75 -5.92
CA ASP A 160 4.39 -16.28 -4.69
C ASP A 160 3.27 -15.36 -4.16
N PHE A 161 2.50 -15.89 -3.21
CA PHE A 161 1.43 -15.17 -2.53
C PHE A 161 1.94 -13.93 -1.76
N GLY A 162 3.15 -14.00 -1.18
CA GLY A 162 3.73 -12.90 -0.43
C GLY A 162 4.02 -11.69 -1.32
N THR A 163 4.72 -11.89 -2.44
CA THR A 163 4.97 -10.80 -3.41
C THR A 163 3.67 -10.20 -3.93
N PHE A 164 2.65 -11.02 -4.20
CA PHE A 164 1.31 -10.54 -4.59
C PHE A 164 0.68 -9.65 -3.51
N LEU A 165 0.65 -10.12 -2.25
CA LEU A 165 0.10 -9.34 -1.14
C LEU A 165 0.88 -8.04 -0.92
N LEU A 166 2.20 -8.08 -1.06
CA LEU A 166 3.06 -6.89 -0.98
C LEU A 166 2.67 -5.86 -2.03
N GLY A 167 2.58 -6.28 -3.29
CA GLY A 167 2.18 -5.41 -4.40
C GLY A 167 0.82 -4.77 -4.16
N LEU A 168 -0.14 -5.55 -3.66
CA LEU A 168 -1.48 -5.07 -3.31
C LEU A 168 -1.47 -4.03 -2.19
N LEU A 169 -0.72 -4.25 -1.10
CA LEU A 169 -0.62 -3.29 0.01
C LEU A 169 0.16 -2.03 -0.39
N MET A 170 1.23 -2.18 -1.18
CA MET A 170 2.03 -1.06 -1.66
C MET A 170 1.26 -0.19 -2.64
N ALA A 171 0.51 -0.79 -3.59
CA ALA A 171 -0.32 -0.03 -4.53
C ALA A 171 -1.39 0.80 -3.81
N ASN A 172 -2.04 0.23 -2.79
CA ASN A 172 -2.98 0.97 -1.95
C ASN A 172 -2.30 2.10 -1.18
N THR A 173 -1.10 1.86 -0.66
CA THR A 173 -0.32 2.88 0.07
C THR A 173 0.04 4.05 -0.84
N VAL A 174 0.56 3.77 -2.05
CA VAL A 174 0.90 4.80 -3.05
C VAL A 174 -0.35 5.57 -3.48
N LEU A 175 -1.47 4.87 -3.73
CA LEU A 175 -2.74 5.52 -4.06
C LEU A 175 -3.20 6.45 -2.93
N HIS A 176 -3.10 6.00 -1.67
CA HIS A 176 -3.50 6.79 -0.51
C HIS A 176 -2.62 8.04 -0.33
N ILE A 177 -1.30 7.90 -0.44
CA ILE A 177 -0.35 9.03 -0.38
C ILE A 177 -0.66 10.04 -1.49
N THR A 178 -0.89 9.54 -2.71
CA THR A 178 -1.18 10.37 -3.88
C THR A 178 -2.49 11.13 -3.68
N TYR A 179 -3.56 10.44 -3.28
CA TYR A 179 -4.83 11.07 -2.98
C TYR A 179 -4.69 12.13 -1.90
N TYR A 180 -4.04 11.80 -0.78
CA TYR A 180 -3.86 12.72 0.33
C TYR A 180 -3.16 14.01 -0.11
N THR A 181 -2.09 13.87 -0.89
CA THR A 181 -1.32 14.99 -1.45
C THR A 181 -2.18 15.84 -2.40
N LEU A 182 -2.90 15.21 -3.32
CA LEU A 182 -3.80 15.90 -4.25
C LEU A 182 -4.91 16.64 -3.51
N MET A 183 -5.44 16.07 -2.44
CA MET A 183 -6.49 16.70 -1.65
C MET A 183 -5.99 17.93 -0.90
N LYS A 184 -4.77 17.89 -0.32
CA LYS A 184 -4.14 19.10 0.22
C LYS A 184 -4.02 20.20 -0.83
N ILE A 185 -3.56 19.86 -2.04
CA ILE A 185 -3.42 20.83 -3.14
C ILE A 185 -4.79 21.41 -3.55
N THR A 186 -5.81 20.56 -3.73
CA THR A 186 -7.16 21.00 -4.14
C THR A 186 -7.86 21.87 -3.09
N HIS A 187 -7.55 21.66 -1.81
CA HIS A 187 -8.06 22.47 -0.69
C HIS A 187 -7.19 23.70 -0.39
N ASN A 188 -6.17 23.98 -1.21
CA ASN A 188 -5.21 25.08 -1.03
C ASN A 188 -4.47 25.03 0.32
N GLU A 189 -4.21 23.84 0.84
CA GLU A 189 -3.28 23.65 1.96
C GLU A 189 -1.83 23.79 1.47
N ARG A 190 -0.95 24.26 2.36
CA ARG A 190 0.44 24.52 2.00
C ARG A 190 1.23 23.23 2.20
N ILE A 191 2.00 22.83 1.20
CA ILE A 191 3.02 21.80 1.36
C ILE A 191 4.32 22.52 1.74
N CYS A 192 4.88 22.19 2.91
CA CYS A 192 6.14 22.75 3.39
C CYS A 192 7.29 22.51 2.40
N LYS A 193 8.25 23.44 2.33
CA LYS A 193 9.36 23.36 1.36
C LYS A 193 10.24 22.12 1.62
N GLU A 194 10.38 21.77 2.88
CA GLU A 194 11.08 20.59 3.38
C GLU A 194 10.42 19.32 2.85
N SER A 195 9.09 19.20 2.98
CA SER A 195 8.32 18.10 2.42
C SER A 195 8.52 18.03 0.90
N LEU A 196 8.34 19.15 0.18
CA LEU A 196 8.52 19.18 -1.28
C LEU A 196 9.93 18.74 -1.70
N PHE A 197 10.98 19.20 -1.00
CA PHE A 197 12.35 18.81 -1.26
C PHE A 197 12.56 17.29 -1.13
N PHE A 198 12.10 16.70 -0.01
CA PHE A 198 12.17 15.25 0.18
C PHE A 198 11.29 14.47 -0.79
N GLY A 199 10.13 14.99 -1.17
CA GLY A 199 9.25 14.38 -2.17
C GLY A 199 9.91 14.29 -3.55
N ILE A 200 10.54 15.38 -4.01
CA ILE A 200 11.28 15.40 -5.28
C ILE A 200 12.45 14.41 -5.24
N LEU A 201 13.22 14.41 -4.15
CA LEU A 201 14.35 13.50 -3.99
C LEU A 201 13.89 12.05 -3.98
N SER A 202 12.81 11.74 -3.25
CA SER A 202 12.21 10.41 -3.22
C SER A 202 11.79 9.94 -4.61
N MET A 203 11.10 10.79 -5.38
CA MET A 203 10.70 10.46 -6.76
C MET A 203 11.90 10.21 -7.66
N ALA A 204 12.96 11.02 -7.56
CA ALA A 204 14.17 10.82 -8.35
C ALA A 204 14.84 9.46 -8.05
N PHE A 205 14.96 9.10 -6.77
CA PHE A 205 15.52 7.81 -6.37
C PHE A 205 14.60 6.63 -6.72
N TRP A 206 13.27 6.76 -6.60
CA TRP A 206 12.33 5.72 -7.01
C TRP A 206 12.38 5.46 -8.51
N VAL A 207 12.44 6.51 -9.33
CA VAL A 207 12.59 6.37 -10.80
C VAL A 207 13.92 5.68 -11.13
N ALA A 208 15.02 6.09 -10.50
CA ALA A 208 16.31 5.46 -10.71
C ALA A 208 16.30 3.98 -10.28
N ALA A 209 15.75 3.67 -9.10
CA ALA A 209 15.60 2.31 -8.61
C ALA A 209 14.73 1.45 -9.55
N GLY A 210 13.63 2.02 -10.05
CA GLY A 210 12.70 1.34 -10.96
C GLY A 210 13.34 0.86 -12.26
N ILE A 211 14.35 1.57 -12.78
CA ILE A 211 15.09 1.15 -13.98
C ILE A 211 15.82 -0.18 -13.72
N PHE A 212 16.44 -0.34 -12.55
CA PHE A 212 17.13 -1.57 -12.18
C PHE A 212 16.18 -2.67 -11.70
N PHE A 213 15.05 -2.31 -11.08
CA PHE A 213 14.04 -3.27 -10.62
C PHE A 213 13.42 -4.10 -11.76
N LEU A 214 13.22 -3.48 -12.92
CA LEU A 214 12.64 -4.17 -14.08
C LEU A 214 13.59 -5.18 -14.74
N ASP A 215 14.86 -5.21 -14.33
CA ASP A 215 15.89 -6.10 -14.85
C ASP A 215 16.24 -7.18 -13.81
N ALA A 216 15.52 -8.30 -13.88
CA ALA A 216 15.68 -9.39 -12.93
C ALA A 216 17.05 -10.06 -13.08
N ALA A 217 17.92 -9.87 -12.06
CA ALA A 217 19.22 -10.52 -11.97
C ALA A 217 19.22 -11.78 -11.07
N THR A 218 18.16 -11.98 -10.28
CA THR A 218 18.07 -13.06 -9.28
C THR A 218 16.63 -13.56 -9.12
N LEU A 219 16.45 -14.88 -8.92
CA LEU A 219 15.20 -15.48 -8.46
C LEU A 219 15.40 -16.09 -7.07
N TRP A 220 14.57 -15.73 -6.10
CA TRP A 220 14.63 -16.28 -4.74
C TRP A 220 13.75 -17.51 -4.55
N THR A 221 12.78 -17.73 -5.44
CA THR A 221 11.83 -18.85 -5.39
C THR A 221 12.43 -20.18 -5.82
N VAL A 222 13.65 -20.16 -6.36
CA VAL A 222 14.35 -21.33 -6.92
C VAL A 222 15.62 -21.63 -6.11
N THR A 223 16.24 -22.77 -6.38
CA THR A 223 17.48 -23.13 -5.69
C THR A 223 18.61 -22.14 -6.01
N PRO A 224 19.60 -21.94 -5.11
CA PRO A 224 20.75 -21.07 -5.40
C PRO A 224 21.50 -21.46 -6.69
N ALA A 225 21.47 -22.73 -7.09
CA ALA A 225 22.08 -23.20 -8.33
C ALA A 225 21.30 -22.76 -9.58
N GLU A 226 19.97 -22.81 -9.54
CA GLU A 226 19.11 -22.32 -10.62
C GLU A 226 19.13 -20.79 -10.70
N SER A 227 19.11 -20.11 -9.55
CA SER A 227 19.18 -18.64 -9.47
C SER A 227 20.46 -18.10 -10.13
N ARG A 228 21.60 -18.79 -9.95
CA ARG A 228 22.89 -18.43 -10.58
C ARG A 228 22.85 -18.37 -12.10
N GLN A 229 21.88 -19.02 -12.76
CA GLN A 229 21.73 -18.96 -14.22
C GLN A 229 21.25 -17.58 -14.70
N TRP A 230 20.68 -16.78 -13.80
CA TRP A 230 20.20 -15.42 -14.06
C TRP A 230 21.26 -14.35 -13.79
N ASN A 231 22.41 -14.74 -13.21
CA ASN A 231 23.48 -13.81 -12.86
C ASN A 231 23.97 -13.07 -14.10
N GLN A 232 23.99 -11.75 -13.99
CA GLN A 232 24.51 -10.85 -15.02
C GLN A 232 25.88 -10.29 -14.58
N GLY A 233 26.60 -9.65 -15.49
CA GLY A 233 27.85 -8.96 -15.13
C GLY A 233 27.61 -7.81 -14.16
N CYS A 234 28.51 -7.63 -13.19
CA CYS A 234 28.46 -6.52 -12.24
C CYS A 234 28.52 -5.17 -12.96
N VAL A 235 27.70 -4.21 -12.52
CA VAL A 235 27.53 -2.91 -13.18
C VAL A 235 28.24 -1.78 -12.42
N LEU A 236 28.43 -1.92 -11.11
CA LEU A 236 29.03 -0.89 -10.26
C LEU A 236 30.26 -1.44 -9.51
N LEU A 237 31.39 -0.73 -9.65
CA LEU A 237 32.69 -1.04 -9.00
C LEU A 237 33.24 -2.44 -9.28
N GLY A 238 32.72 -3.15 -10.27
CA GLY A 238 33.08 -4.55 -10.55
C GLY A 238 32.66 -5.53 -9.43
N PHE A 239 31.77 -5.10 -8.52
CA PHE A 239 31.32 -5.90 -7.39
C PHE A 239 29.79 -5.97 -7.33
N TYR A 240 29.10 -4.85 -7.48
CA TYR A 240 27.65 -4.77 -7.34
C TYR A 240 26.94 -5.06 -8.67
N ASP A 241 25.95 -5.94 -8.62
CA ASP A 241 25.07 -6.20 -9.76
C ASP A 241 23.89 -5.21 -9.83
N LYS A 242 22.95 -5.45 -10.75
CA LYS A 242 21.78 -4.58 -10.92
C LYS A 242 20.81 -4.66 -9.73
N HIS A 243 20.69 -5.81 -9.09
CA HIS A 243 19.83 -6.02 -7.93
C HIS A 243 20.39 -5.27 -6.70
N ASP A 244 21.70 -5.32 -6.49
CA ASP A 244 22.37 -4.54 -5.45
C ASP A 244 22.19 -3.03 -5.66
N VAL A 245 22.34 -2.56 -6.90
CA VAL A 245 22.13 -1.15 -7.25
C VAL A 245 20.67 -0.73 -7.04
N TRP A 246 19.71 -1.62 -7.33
CA TRP A 246 18.31 -1.39 -7.00
C TRP A 246 18.12 -1.17 -5.50
N HIS A 247 18.67 -2.02 -4.63
CA HIS A 247 18.61 -1.85 -3.17
C HIS A 247 19.29 -0.56 -2.69
N LEU A 248 20.46 -0.22 -3.26
CA LEU A 248 21.20 1.00 -2.92
C LEU A 248 20.42 2.27 -3.27
N LEU A 249 19.55 2.21 -4.29
CA LEU A 249 18.71 3.34 -4.72
C LEU A 249 17.33 3.34 -4.04
N SER A 250 16.74 2.18 -3.78
CA SER A 250 15.40 2.08 -3.17
C SER A 250 15.40 2.40 -1.68
N ALA A 251 16.49 2.08 -0.95
CA ALA A 251 16.63 2.42 0.47
C ALA A 251 16.54 3.95 0.74
N PRO A 252 17.32 4.83 0.07
CA PRO A 252 17.14 6.27 0.21
C PRO A 252 15.80 6.74 -0.36
N ALA A 253 15.26 6.10 -1.41
CA ALA A 253 13.93 6.43 -1.94
C ALA A 253 12.85 6.30 -0.86
N LEU A 254 12.83 5.17 -0.14
CA LEU A 254 11.96 4.89 1.00
C LEU A 254 12.19 5.90 2.11
N TYR A 255 13.44 6.14 2.52
CA TYR A 255 13.75 7.10 3.58
C TYR A 255 13.23 8.51 3.26
N PHE A 256 13.43 9.00 2.04
CA PHE A 256 12.90 10.29 1.62
C PHE A 256 11.38 10.30 1.49
N THR A 257 10.73 9.18 1.13
CA THR A 257 9.26 9.05 1.22
C THR A 257 8.79 9.26 2.66
N PHE A 258 9.47 8.65 3.64
CA PHE A 258 9.11 8.81 5.05
C PHE A 258 9.30 10.26 5.52
N LEU A 259 10.40 10.92 5.15
CA LEU A 259 10.61 12.33 5.47
C LEU A 259 9.56 13.21 4.79
N TYR A 260 9.24 12.96 3.52
CA TYR A 260 8.16 13.64 2.81
C TYR A 260 6.86 13.59 3.61
N LEU A 261 6.44 12.38 4.04
CA LEU A 261 5.22 12.16 4.82
C LEU A 261 5.27 12.77 6.22
N MET A 262 6.43 12.79 6.86
CA MET A 262 6.59 13.42 8.19
C MET A 262 6.35 14.93 8.13
N TYR A 263 6.95 15.61 7.15
CA TYR A 263 6.82 17.06 6.99
C TYR A 263 5.55 17.49 6.22
N LEU A 264 4.73 16.54 5.76
CA LEU A 264 3.59 16.81 4.87
C LEU A 264 2.48 17.63 5.54
N ASP A 265 2.29 17.45 6.84
CA ASP A 265 1.22 18.08 7.63
C ASP A 265 1.74 19.08 8.66
N ASP A 266 3.00 19.49 8.56
CA ASP A 266 3.58 20.49 9.48
C ASP A 266 2.83 21.84 9.42
N ASP A 267 2.19 22.16 8.29
CA ASP A 267 1.40 23.39 8.11
C ASP A 267 0.08 23.42 8.92
N ILE A 268 -0.37 22.27 9.40
CA ILE A 268 -1.61 22.11 10.18
C ILE A 268 -1.36 21.72 11.64
N CYS A 269 -0.10 21.55 12.08
CA CYS A 269 0.23 21.15 13.45
C CYS A 269 -0.37 22.07 14.54
N ASP A 270 -0.41 23.38 14.28
CA ASP A 270 -0.92 24.38 15.24
C ASP A 270 -2.40 24.75 15.01
N ARG A 271 -3.07 24.13 14.02
CA ARG A 271 -4.47 24.43 13.72
C ARG A 271 -5.42 23.64 14.62
N GLN A 272 -6.54 24.26 15.01
CA GLN A 272 -7.58 23.52 15.72
C GLN A 272 -8.23 22.51 14.78
N GLN A 273 -8.53 21.31 15.30
CA GLN A 273 -9.05 20.21 14.49
C GLN A 273 -10.31 20.55 13.69
N LYS A 274 -11.17 21.41 14.24
CA LYS A 274 -12.43 21.85 13.61
C LYS A 274 -12.20 22.68 12.32
N ASP A 275 -11.01 23.27 12.18
CA ASP A 275 -10.65 24.14 11.06
C ASP A 275 -9.88 23.37 9.96
N ILE A 276 -9.60 22.08 10.19
CA ILE A 276 -8.93 21.21 9.24
C ILE A 276 -9.98 20.55 8.33
N PRO A 277 -9.90 20.74 7.00
CA PRO A 277 -10.86 20.12 6.08
C PRO A 277 -10.67 18.59 6.07
N VAL A 278 -11.81 17.89 6.04
CA VAL A 278 -11.87 16.42 6.09
C VAL A 278 -12.22 15.87 4.71
N PHE A 279 -11.29 15.12 4.12
CA PHE A 279 -11.41 14.56 2.78
C PHE A 279 -11.07 13.07 2.70
#